data_AF-D2R7G9-F1
#
_entry.id   AF-D2R7G9-F1
#
_cell.length_a   1.000
_cell.length_b   1.000
_cell.length_c   1.000
_cell.angle_alpha   90.00
_cell.angle_beta   90.00
_cell.angle_gamma   90.00
#
_symmetry.space_group_name_H-M   'P 1'
#
loop_
_entity.id
_entity.type
_entity.pdbx_description
1 polymer ?
#
loop_
_entity_poly.entity_id
_entity_poly.type
_entity_poly.pdbx_seq_one_letter_code
_entity_poly.pdbx_strand_id
1 'polypeptide(L)'
;MALKSTVRVVTRASDGTLRIRDYPTTAPLMESHTQIGIDDCSTDLALRGLPVFKGLIGPMPEGKNVVRYESPEVFETLTKEWSSAKTARRTRRRMQAPTVEVSSPDILG
;
A
#
# COMPACT_ATOMS: atom_id res chain seq x y z
N MET A 1 -0.82 -12.25 21.79
CA MET A 1 -1.18 -11.47 20.58
C MET A 1 -1.57 -10.07 21.05
N ALA A 2 -1.00 -9.00 20.47
CA ALA A 2 -1.43 -7.64 20.79
C ALA A 2 -2.75 -7.37 20.07
N LEU A 3 -3.81 -7.01 20.80
CA LEU A 3 -5.04 -6.51 20.17
C LEU A 3 -4.69 -5.23 19.41
N LYS A 4 -5.05 -5.13 18.13
CA LYS A 4 -5.03 -3.84 17.43
C LYS A 4 -6.10 -2.96 18.10
N SER A 5 -5.65 -1.94 18.84
CA SER A 5 -6.48 -1.14 19.75
C SER A 5 -7.19 0.04 19.10
N THR A 6 -6.98 0.27 17.80
CA THR A 6 -7.53 1.43 17.11
C THR A 6 -8.08 1.04 15.75
N VAL A 7 -9.33 1.40 15.51
CA VAL A 7 -10.00 1.32 14.22
C VAL A 7 -9.96 2.69 13.58
N ARG A 8 -9.25 2.81 12.46
CA ARG A 8 -9.10 4.05 11.70
C ARG A 8 -9.98 4.00 10.47
N VAL A 9 -10.80 5.02 10.27
CA VAL A 9 -11.61 5.20 9.06
C VAL A 9 -11.03 6.36 8.26
N VAL A 10 -10.61 6.09 7.03
CA VAL A 10 -10.07 7.09 6.11
C VAL A 10 -11.06 7.33 4.98
N THR A 11 -11.59 8.54 4.90
CA THR A 11 -12.54 8.96 3.87
C THR A 11 -12.01 10.15 3.10
N ARG A 12 -12.62 10.45 1.97
CA ARG A 12 -12.34 11.67 1.22
C ARG A 12 -13.49 12.65 1.41
N ALA A 13 -13.17 13.91 1.68
CA ALA A 13 -14.15 14.98 1.67
C ALA A 13 -14.46 15.42 0.23
N SER A 14 -15.55 16.16 0.05
CA SER A 14 -15.97 16.68 -1.26
C SER A 14 -14.95 17.60 -1.93
N ASP A 15 -14.07 18.23 -1.15
CA ASP A 15 -12.95 19.05 -1.63
C ASP A 15 -11.70 18.22 -2.00
N GLY A 16 -11.78 16.90 -1.87
CA GLY A 16 -10.70 15.98 -2.18
C GLY A 16 -9.71 15.74 -1.03
N THR A 17 -9.87 16.39 0.12
CA THR A 17 -8.98 16.20 1.28
C THR A 17 -9.27 14.88 2.01
N LEU A 18 -8.24 14.30 2.63
CA LEU A 18 -8.40 13.10 3.45
C LEU A 18 -8.95 13.46 4.84
N ARG A 19 -10.00 12.74 5.24
CA ARG A 19 -10.57 12.77 6.59
C ARG A 19 -10.27 11.47 7.30
N ILE A 20 -9.54 11.56 8.39
CA ILE A 20 -9.16 10.42 9.23
C ILE A 20 -9.98 10.51 10.52
N ARG A 21 -10.61 9.39 10.89
CA ARG A 21 -11.35 9.28 12.14
C ARG A 21 -10.98 7.97 12.85
N ASP A 22 -10.48 8.10 14.07
CA ASP A 22 -10.03 6.97 14.88
C ASP A 22 -11.07 6.62 15.94
N TYR A 23 -11.25 5.32 16.16
CA TYR A 23 -12.19 4.74 17.10
C TYR A 23 -11.50 3.67 17.95
N PRO A 24 -11.91 3.48 19.21
CA PRO A 24 -11.34 2.45 20.07
C PRO A 24 -11.79 1.02 19.69
N THR A 25 -12.94 0.88 19.00
CA THR A 25 -13.53 -0.40 18.61
C THR A 25 -14.27 -0.28 17.28
N THR A 26 -14.76 -1.40 16.74
CA THR A 26 -15.61 -1.45 15.54
C THR A 26 -17.08 -1.10 15.81
N ALA A 27 -17.51 -0.98 17.07
CA ALA A 27 -18.92 -0.76 17.41
C ALA A 27 -19.53 0.49 16.72
N PRO A 28 -18.86 1.65 16.67
CA PRO A 28 -19.39 2.83 15.96
C PRO A 28 -19.55 2.61 14.44
N LEU A 29 -18.74 1.73 13.85
CA LEU A 29 -18.87 1.38 12.43
C LEU A 29 -20.08 0.45 12.23
N MET A 30 -20.35 -0.45 13.16
CA MET A 30 -21.53 -1.34 13.11
C MET A 30 -22.86 -0.57 13.22
N GLU A 31 -22.87 0.56 13.91
CA GLU A 31 -24.05 1.45 14.00
C GLU A 31 -24.29 2.23 12.70
N SER A 32 -23.22 2.57 11.97
CA SER A 32 -23.28 3.46 10.81
C SER A 32 -23.21 2.73 9.46
N HIS A 33 -22.72 1.49 9.44
CA HIS A 33 -22.53 0.69 8.23
C HIS A 33 -23.07 -0.73 8.43
N THR A 34 -23.70 -1.26 7.38
CA THR A 34 -24.14 -2.66 7.38
C THR A 34 -22.94 -3.59 7.28
N GLN A 35 -22.77 -4.48 8.26
CA GLN A 35 -21.83 -5.59 8.15
C GLN A 35 -22.31 -6.58 7.09
N ILE A 36 -21.45 -6.87 6.11
CA ILE A 36 -21.73 -7.79 4.99
C ILE A 36 -20.95 -9.10 5.10
N GLY A 37 -20.03 -9.19 6.06
CA GLY A 37 -19.27 -10.40 6.29
C GLY A 37 -18.24 -10.23 7.40
N ILE A 38 -17.34 -11.20 7.46
CA ILE A 38 -16.15 -11.21 8.30
C ILE A 38 -14.95 -11.53 7.42
N ASP A 39 -13.79 -10.97 7.75
CA ASP A 39 -12.56 -11.32 7.07
C ASP A 39 -12.01 -12.66 7.59
N ASP A 40 -11.69 -13.61 6.70
CA ASP A 40 -11.06 -14.90 7.06
C ASP A 40 -9.77 -15.18 6.27
N CYS A 41 -9.49 -14.39 5.24
CA CYS A 41 -8.39 -14.64 4.31
C CYS A 41 -7.14 -13.80 4.59
N SER A 42 -7.16 -12.84 5.53
CA SER A 42 -5.98 -12.04 5.85
C SER A 42 -4.80 -12.91 6.31
N THR A 43 -3.59 -12.53 5.88
CA THR A 43 -2.34 -13.11 6.40
C THR A 43 -2.06 -12.66 7.83
N ASP A 44 -2.54 -11.48 8.20
CA ASP A 44 -2.51 -10.98 9.57
C ASP A 44 -3.65 -11.60 10.38
N LEU A 45 -3.32 -12.54 11.27
CA LEU A 45 -4.29 -13.22 12.15
C LEU A 45 -5.06 -12.26 13.05
N ALA A 46 -4.52 -11.07 13.34
CA ALA A 46 -5.21 -10.06 14.13
C ALA A 46 -6.32 -9.32 13.36
N LEU A 47 -6.42 -9.51 12.04
CA LEU A 47 -7.51 -8.97 11.21
C LEU A 47 -8.62 -9.97 10.97
N ARG A 48 -8.33 -11.27 11.05
CA ARG A 48 -9.35 -12.29 10.86
C ARG A 48 -10.43 -12.18 11.92
N GLY A 49 -11.67 -12.43 11.51
CA GLY A 49 -12.87 -12.27 12.32
C GLY A 49 -13.35 -10.82 12.45
N LEU A 50 -12.60 -9.82 11.95
CA LEU A 50 -13.08 -8.45 11.93
C LEU A 50 -14.17 -8.25 10.86
N PRO A 51 -15.13 -7.35 11.09
CA PRO A 51 -16.27 -7.15 10.20
C PRO A 51 -15.85 -6.51 8.87
N VAL A 52 -16.41 -7.04 7.78
CA VAL A 52 -16.40 -6.36 6.47
C VAL A 52 -17.68 -5.54 6.37
N PHE A 53 -17.55 -4.25 6.08
CA PHE A 53 -18.67 -3.31 6.03
C PHE A 53 -19.02 -2.90 4.61
N LYS A 54 -20.31 -2.77 4.31
CA LYS A 54 -20.77 -2.21 3.03
C LYS A 54 -20.29 -0.76 2.90
N GLY A 55 -19.62 -0.46 1.78
CA GLY A 55 -19.15 0.90 1.48
C GLY A 55 -17.81 1.28 2.12
N LEU A 56 -17.14 0.34 2.81
CA LEU A 56 -15.77 0.50 3.27
C LEU A 56 -14.89 -0.64 2.72
N ILE A 57 -13.66 -0.29 2.39
CA ILE A 57 -12.60 -1.23 2.01
C ILE A 57 -11.78 -1.52 3.26
N GLY A 58 -11.63 -2.80 3.61
CA GLY A 58 -10.96 -3.28 4.81
C GLY A 58 -11.58 -4.59 5.32
N PRO A 59 -11.11 -5.13 6.46
CA PRO A 59 -10.06 -4.59 7.35
C PRO A 59 -8.65 -4.68 6.76
N MET A 60 -7.84 -3.62 6.90
CA MET A 60 -6.43 -3.61 6.48
C MET A 60 -5.50 -3.34 7.65
N PRO A 61 -4.29 -3.92 7.68
CA PRO A 61 -3.32 -3.63 8.72
C PRO A 61 -2.67 -2.27 8.44
N GLU A 62 -2.68 -1.38 9.43
CA GLU A 62 -1.90 -0.15 9.40
C GLU A 62 -0.95 -0.09 10.60
N GLY A 63 0.35 -0.19 10.34
CA GLY A 63 1.35 -0.28 11.40
C GLY A 63 1.10 -1.46 12.35
N LYS A 64 1.51 -1.30 13.62
CA LYS A 64 1.45 -2.38 14.61
C LYS A 64 0.04 -2.60 15.18
N ASN A 65 -0.67 -1.51 15.51
CA ASN A 65 -1.86 -1.56 16.36
C ASN A 65 -3.12 -0.95 15.73
N VAL A 66 -3.09 -0.58 14.44
CA VAL A 66 -4.22 0.05 13.76
C VAL A 66 -4.84 -0.90 12.74
N VAL A 67 -6.16 -0.99 12.75
CA VAL A 67 -6.97 -1.57 11.68
C VAL A 67 -7.52 -0.41 10.87
N ARG A 68 -7.21 -0.34 9.58
CA ARG A 68 -7.76 0.67 8.69
C ARG A 68 -8.96 0.13 7.92
N TYR A 69 -9.99 0.96 7.84
CA TYR A 69 -11.03 0.92 6.83
C TYR A 69 -10.96 2.22 6.03
N GLU A 70 -11.28 2.16 4.75
CA GLU A 70 -11.27 3.36 3.90
C GLU A 70 -12.44 3.38 2.92
N SER A 71 -12.86 4.57 2.50
CA SER A 71 -13.86 4.68 1.41
C SER A 71 -13.28 4.19 0.08
N PRO A 72 -14.12 3.65 -0.84
CA PRO A 72 -13.66 3.22 -2.17
C PRO A 72 -12.85 4.28 -2.92
N GLU A 73 -13.23 5.55 -2.83
CA GLU A 73 -12.53 6.66 -3.48
C GLU A 73 -11.08 6.82 -3.00
N VAL A 74 -10.85 6.63 -1.69
CA VAL A 74 -9.51 6.67 -1.09
C VAL A 74 -8.68 5.50 -1.60
N PHE A 75 -9.24 4.29 -1.56
CA PHE A 75 -8.58 3.09 -2.06
C PHE A 75 -8.18 3.23 -3.53
N GLU A 76 -9.11 3.67 -4.38
CA GLU A 76 -8.83 3.87 -5.80
C GLU A 76 -7.75 4.91 -6.05
N THR A 77 -7.79 6.04 -5.35
CA THR A 77 -6.82 7.13 -5.54
C THR A 77 -5.43 6.68 -5.11
N LEU A 78 -5.30 6.11 -3.91
CA LEU A 78 -4.02 5.61 -3.39
C LEU A 78 -3.46 4.47 -4.27
N THR A 79 -4.32 3.59 -4.76
CA THR A 79 -3.91 2.50 -5.66
C THR A 79 -3.42 3.04 -7.01
N LYS A 80 -4.11 4.05 -7.56
CA LYS A 80 -3.70 4.72 -8.82
C LYS A 80 -2.36 5.44 -8.63
N GLU A 81 -2.17 6.17 -7.54
CA GLU A 81 -0.91 6.84 -7.21
C GLU A 81 0.24 5.84 -7.07
N TRP A 82 0.02 4.74 -6.35
CA TRP A 82 1.01 3.68 -6.21
C TRP A 82 1.37 3.05 -7.56
N SER A 83 0.39 2.79 -8.43
CA SER A 83 0.64 2.26 -9.77
C SER A 83 1.39 3.24 -10.69
N SER A 84 1.19 4.54 -10.49
CA SER A 84 1.81 5.61 -11.28
C SER A 84 3.21 5.96 -10.80
N ALA A 85 3.57 5.57 -9.57
CA ALA A 85 4.91 5.77 -9.02
C ALA A 85 5.94 5.02 -9.89
N LYS A 86 6.68 5.78 -10.69
CA LYS A 86 7.62 5.26 -11.68
C LYS A 86 8.70 4.42 -10.98
N THR A 87 8.67 3.10 -11.17
CA THR A 87 9.76 2.23 -10.73
C THR A 87 11.06 2.73 -11.35
N ALA A 88 12.05 3.07 -10.52
CA ALA A 88 13.36 3.49 -11.01
C ALA A 88 13.89 2.40 -11.94
N ARG A 89 13.99 2.69 -13.24
CA ARG A 89 14.57 1.76 -14.20
C ARG A 89 16.01 1.51 -13.77
N ARG A 90 16.29 0.29 -13.33
CA ARG A 90 17.65 -0.15 -13.01
C ARG A 90 18.44 -0.18 -14.31
N THR A 91 19.14 0.91 -14.63
CA THR A 91 20.01 0.99 -15.81
C THR A 91 21.12 -0.03 -15.62
N ARG A 92 21.16 -1.08 -16.47
CA ARG A 92 22.33 -1.96 -16.54
C ARG A 92 23.51 -1.09 -16.96
N ARG A 93 24.50 -0.94 -16.08
CA ARG A 93 25.77 -0.28 -16.43
C ARG A 93 26.43 -1.14 -17.50
N ARG A 94 26.42 -0.66 -18.76
CA ARG A 94 27.17 -1.28 -19.85
C ARG A 94 28.64 -1.17 -19.46
N MET A 95 29.30 -2.28 -19.11
CA MET A 95 30.75 -2.32 -19.06
C MET A 95 31.25 -1.95 -20.46
N GLN A 96 31.97 -0.82 -20.58
CA GLN A 96 32.75 -0.55 -21.78
C GLN A 96 33.84 -1.62 -21.84
N ALA A 97 33.90 -2.35 -22.96
CA ALA A 97 35.03 -3.22 -23.25
C ALA A 97 36.30 -2.36 -23.36
N PRO A 98 37.45 -2.78 -22.80
CA PRO A 98 38.69 -2.04 -22.95
C PRO A 98 39.10 -2.01 -24.43
N THR A 99 39.30 -0.80 -24.96
CA THR A 99 39.94 -0.57 -26.26
C THR A 99 41.38 -1.08 -26.15
N VAL A 100 41.68 -2.18 -26.81
CA VAL A 100 43.06 -2.65 -26.96
C VAL A 100 43.64 -1.90 -28.16
N GLU A 101 44.46 -0.89 -27.90
CA GLU A 101 45.25 -0.23 -28.94
C GLU A 101 46.33 -1.20 -29.43
N VAL A 102 46.18 -1.69 -30.65
CA VAL A 102 47.21 -2.48 -31.33
C VAL A 102 48.16 -1.50 -32.01
N SER A 103 49.35 -1.30 -31.42
CA SER A 103 50.44 -0.57 -32.05
C SER A 103 51.00 -1.39 -33.22
N SER A 104 50.92 -0.83 -34.42
CA SER A 104 51.51 -1.41 -35.65
C SER A 104 53.02 -1.62 -35.53
N PRO A 105 53.60 -2.63 -36.20
CA PRO A 105 55.01 -2.96 -36.11
C PRO A 105 55.88 -2.02 -36.96
N ASP A 106 56.96 -1.51 -36.35
CA ASP A 106 58.03 -0.80 -37.03
C ASP A 106 58.79 -1.74 -37.97
N ILE A 107 58.77 -1.40 -39.26
CA ILE A 107 59.66 -1.95 -40.28
C ILE A 107 60.97 -1.16 -40.20
N LEU A 108 62.07 -1.82 -39.83
CA LEU A 108 63.43 -1.32 -40.01
C LEU A 108 64.15 -2.20 -41.02
N GLY A 109 64.69 -1.55 -42.06
CA GLY A 109 65.71 -2.09 -42.95
C GLY A 109 67.11 -1.93 -42.40
#